data_AF-A0A2A6CK78-F1
#
_entry.id   AF-A0A2A6CK78-F1
#
_cell.length_a   1.000
_cell.length_b   1.000
_cell.length_c   1.000
_cell.angle_alpha   90.00
_cell.angle_beta   90.00
_cell.angle_gamma   90.00
#
_symmetry.space_group_name_H-M   'P 1'
#
loop_
_entity.id
_entity.type
_entity.pdbx_description
1 polymer ?
#
loop_
_entity_poly.entity_id
_entity_poly.type
_entity_poly.pdbx_seq_one_letter_code
_entity_poly.pdbx_strand_id
1 'polypeptide(L)'
;MRLHFSWELWEKSSVDSRKAAELDGKSVKAYYLWGRAALQLGQYEEAIKCLAKANELANGQKVFFAAYYQKIQLQSYLNSKSFRLIDEDLERSRGRLLDESEVEDAKMEADDGDRLLRGKMIMDFEFQLEELEGTAQGAKDKLNNLFAQVDDRRRRREIPDYLCGTISFELLEDPVITPSGITYDRADMREHLQRVSHFDPVTRALLKEDQLIPNLAMREVVDNFLSENP
;
A
#
# COMPACT_ATOMS: atom_id res chain seq x y z
N MET A 1 16.37 6.76 22.53
CA MET A 1 17.01 8.01 22.02
C MET A 1 16.39 8.55 20.73
N ARG A 2 16.11 7.73 19.69
CA ARG A 2 15.53 8.20 18.42
C ARG A 2 14.14 8.87 18.53
N LEU A 3 13.25 8.35 19.39
CA LEU A 3 11.93 8.93 19.60
C LEU A 3 12.03 10.34 20.20
N HIS A 4 12.75 10.49 21.31
CA HIS A 4 12.92 11.80 21.97
C HIS A 4 13.51 12.87 21.02
N PHE A 5 14.49 12.48 20.20
CA PHE A 5 15.10 13.37 19.20
C PHE A 5 14.12 13.76 18.08
N SER A 6 13.24 12.85 17.64
CA SER A 6 12.22 13.19 16.66
C SER A 6 11.13 14.09 17.24
N TRP A 7 10.72 13.87 18.50
CA TRP A 7 9.69 14.67 19.18
C TRP A 7 10.10 16.14 19.33
N GLU A 8 11.33 16.41 19.77
CA GLU A 8 11.87 17.80 19.85
C GLU A 8 11.96 18.49 18.49
N LEU A 9 12.19 17.73 17.42
CA LEU A 9 12.27 18.28 16.07
C LEU A 9 10.88 18.68 15.54
N TRP A 10 9.84 17.91 15.89
CA TRP A 10 8.45 18.22 15.51
C TRP A 10 7.88 19.40 16.29
N GLU A 11 8.22 19.58 17.57
CA GLU A 11 7.84 20.77 18.33
C GLU A 11 8.43 22.04 17.72
N LYS A 12 9.73 22.04 17.42
CA LYS A 12 10.40 23.18 16.74
C LYS A 12 9.77 23.45 15.38
N SER A 13 9.52 22.41 14.58
CA SER A 13 8.85 22.52 13.28
C SER A 13 7.43 23.08 13.40
N SER A 14 6.70 22.75 14.46
CA SER A 14 5.35 23.28 14.72
C SER A 14 5.39 24.78 14.99
N VAL A 15 6.31 25.21 15.86
CA VAL A 15 6.50 26.63 16.21
C VAL A 15 6.93 27.46 14.99
N ASP A 16 7.88 26.98 14.21
CA ASP A 16 8.36 27.69 13.01
C ASP A 16 7.27 27.78 11.92
N SER A 17 6.49 26.71 11.74
CA SER A 17 5.39 26.69 10.77
C SER A 17 4.23 27.59 11.20
N ARG A 18 3.96 27.70 12.51
CA ARG A 18 2.98 28.63 13.06
C ARG A 18 3.38 30.09 12.85
N LYS A 19 4.64 30.43 13.14
CA LYS A 19 5.18 31.77 12.84
C LYS A 19 5.13 32.08 11.34
N ALA A 20 5.44 31.11 10.49
CA ALA A 20 5.33 31.28 9.03
C ALA A 20 3.87 31.53 8.58
N ALA A 21 2.90 30.90 9.22
CA ALA A 21 1.47 31.11 8.94
C ALA A 21 0.95 32.46 9.46
N GLU A 22 1.56 33.00 10.54
CA GLU A 22 1.29 34.35 11.05
C GLU A 22 1.89 35.44 10.14
N LEU A 23 3.07 35.18 9.56
CA LEU A 23 3.72 36.08 8.60
C LEU A 23 3.04 36.08 7.23
N ASP A 24 2.64 34.91 6.72
CA ASP A 24 1.89 34.78 5.48
C ASP A 24 0.66 33.89 5.68
N GLY A 25 -0.48 34.55 5.90
CA GLY A 25 -1.77 33.90 6.09
C GLY A 25 -2.30 33.15 4.86
N LYS A 26 -1.68 33.28 3.68
CA LYS A 26 -2.04 32.57 2.44
C LYS A 26 -1.05 31.47 2.07
N SER A 27 -0.04 31.20 2.93
CA SER A 27 0.97 30.18 2.67
C SER A 27 0.45 28.77 2.89
N VAL A 28 0.14 28.06 1.80
CA VAL A 28 -0.25 26.64 1.81
C VAL A 28 0.79 25.77 2.54
N LYS A 29 2.08 26.08 2.33
CA LYS A 29 3.20 25.31 2.88
C LYS A 29 3.31 25.46 4.41
N ALA A 30 3.04 26.65 4.94
CA ALA A 30 3.07 26.89 6.38
C ALA A 30 1.99 26.09 7.11
N TYR A 31 0.74 26.16 6.62
CA TYR A 31 -0.37 25.40 7.21
C TYR A 31 -0.21 23.87 7.06
N TYR A 32 0.40 23.40 5.97
CA TYR A 32 0.69 21.98 5.80
C TYR A 32 1.76 21.47 6.76
N LEU A 33 2.91 22.15 6.87
CA LEU A 33 4.00 21.74 7.75
C LEU A 33 3.58 21.79 9.22
N TRP A 34 2.74 22.76 9.58
CA TRP A 34 2.13 22.83 10.90
C TRP A 34 1.20 21.63 11.17
N GLY A 35 0.28 21.32 10.25
CA GLY A 35 -0.62 20.18 10.40
C GLY A 35 0.11 18.82 10.46
N ARG A 36 1.22 18.68 9.72
CA ARG A 36 2.07 17.48 9.77
C ARG A 36 2.84 17.35 11.09
N ALA A 37 3.35 18.46 11.62
CA ALA A 37 4.01 18.46 12.93
C ALA A 37 3.00 18.11 14.05
N ALA A 38 1.80 18.70 14.01
CA ALA A 38 0.72 18.40 14.96
C ALA A 38 0.30 16.92 14.93
N LEU A 39 0.31 16.27 13.76
CA LEU A 39 0.07 14.82 13.64
C LEU A 39 1.10 13.98 14.37
N GLN A 40 2.39 14.33 14.24
CA GLN A 40 3.47 13.59 14.89
C GLN A 40 3.50 13.83 16.41
N LEU A 41 2.89 14.93 16.87
CA LEU A 41 2.73 15.28 18.28
C LEU A 41 1.42 14.73 18.89
N GLY A 42 0.58 14.03 18.12
CA GLY A 42 -0.70 13.49 18.59
C GLY A 42 -1.83 14.53 18.75
N GLN A 43 -1.64 15.76 18.27
CA GLN A 43 -2.63 16.85 18.32
C GLN A 43 -3.54 16.80 17.09
N TYR A 44 -4.40 15.78 17.04
CA TYR A 44 -5.18 15.46 15.85
C TYR A 44 -6.20 16.53 15.45
N GLU A 45 -6.84 17.20 16.41
CA GLU A 45 -7.83 18.24 16.13
C GLU A 45 -7.22 19.47 15.45
N GLU A 46 -6.04 19.88 15.93
CA GLU A 46 -5.30 21.02 15.38
C GLU A 46 -4.73 20.68 14.00
N ALA A 47 -4.23 19.45 13.83
CA ALA A 47 -3.78 18.95 12.54
C ALA A 47 -4.88 19.01 11.47
N ILE A 48 -6.09 18.57 11.79
CA ILE A 48 -7.22 18.57 10.85
C ILE A 48 -7.57 20.01 10.42
N LYS A 49 -7.62 20.95 11.37
CA LYS A 49 -7.91 22.37 11.09
C LYS A 49 -6.85 22.99 10.17
N CYS A 50 -5.56 22.76 10.45
CA CYS A 50 -4.48 23.32 9.65
C CYS A 50 -4.40 22.70 8.24
N LEU A 51 -4.61 21.38 8.12
CA LEU A 51 -4.63 20.70 6.82
C LEU A 51 -5.85 21.09 5.97
N ALA A 52 -7.02 21.29 6.59
CA ALA A 52 -8.21 21.78 5.90
C ALA A 52 -7.98 23.19 5.32
N LYS A 53 -7.41 24.09 6.13
CA LYS A 53 -7.08 25.46 5.70
C LYS A 53 -6.01 25.48 4.60
N ALA A 54 -5.03 24.59 4.65
CA ALA A 54 -4.04 24.43 3.58
C ALA A 54 -4.70 24.00 2.26
N ASN A 55 -5.70 23.11 2.32
CA ASN A 55 -6.43 22.62 1.16
C ASN A 55 -7.32 23.70 0.52
N GLU A 56 -8.03 24.48 1.34
CA GLU A 56 -8.81 25.64 0.87
C GLU A 56 -7.92 26.65 0.13
N LEU A 57 -6.77 26.99 0.70
CA LEU A 57 -5.81 27.89 0.07
C LEU A 57 -5.19 27.32 -1.22
N ALA A 58 -4.93 26.01 -1.27
CA ALA A 58 -4.40 25.33 -2.45
C ALA A 58 -5.39 25.30 -3.61
N ASN A 59 -6.67 25.04 -3.33
CA ASN A 59 -7.74 25.07 -4.34
C ASN A 59 -7.97 26.50 -4.86
N GLY A 60 -7.88 27.52 -3.99
CA GLY A 60 -7.96 28.93 -4.39
C GLY A 60 -6.80 29.39 -5.28
N GLN A 61 -5.60 28.78 -5.12
CA GLN A 61 -4.40 29.12 -5.90
C GLN A 61 -4.22 28.27 -7.17
N LYS A 62 -5.14 27.34 -7.48
CA LYS A 62 -5.08 26.41 -8.63
C LYS A 62 -3.74 25.65 -8.75
N VAL A 63 -3.10 25.32 -7.63
CA VAL A 63 -1.84 24.56 -7.62
C VAL A 63 -2.13 23.07 -7.48
N PHE A 64 -1.49 22.23 -8.30
CA PHE A 64 -1.70 20.78 -8.41
C PHE A 64 -1.17 19.96 -7.19
N PHE A 65 -1.32 20.48 -5.96
CA PHE A 65 -1.00 19.77 -4.72
C PHE A 65 -2.23 19.10 -4.05
N ALA A 66 -3.43 19.35 -4.56
CA ALA A 66 -4.71 18.96 -3.95
C ALA A 66 -4.83 17.44 -3.70
N ALA A 67 -4.46 16.59 -4.66
CA ALA A 67 -4.56 15.13 -4.54
C ALA A 67 -3.62 14.56 -3.45
N TYR A 68 -2.45 15.16 -3.28
CA TYR A 68 -1.48 14.78 -2.25
C TYR A 68 -1.97 15.14 -0.85
N TYR A 69 -2.57 16.33 -0.67
CA TYR A 69 -3.14 16.75 0.61
C TYR A 69 -4.43 16.01 0.97
N GLN A 70 -5.26 15.65 -0.01
CA GLN A 70 -6.51 14.90 0.20
C GLN A 70 -6.25 13.50 0.75
N LYS A 71 -5.20 12.83 0.26
CA LYS A 71 -4.77 11.51 0.75
C LYS A 71 -4.27 11.56 2.20
N ILE A 72 -3.50 12.59 2.55
CA ILE A 72 -2.99 12.81 3.92
C ILE A 72 -4.13 13.19 4.88
N GLN A 73 -5.08 14.01 4.43
CA GLN A 73 -6.25 14.41 5.22
C GLN A 73 -7.15 13.20 5.53
N LEU A 74 -7.39 12.32 4.55
CA LEU A 74 -8.13 11.07 4.73
C LEU A 74 -7.41 10.12 5.70
N GLN A 75 -6.09 9.98 5.57
CA GLN A 75 -5.29 9.12 6.46
C GLN A 75 -5.31 9.65 7.91
N SER A 76 -5.19 10.96 8.10
CA SER A 76 -5.27 11.61 9.41
C SER A 76 -6.65 11.46 10.06
N TYR A 77 -7.72 11.60 9.27
CA TYR A 77 -9.10 11.41 9.73
C TYR A 77 -9.36 9.94 10.13
N LEU A 78 -8.92 8.99 9.29
CA LEU A 78 -9.03 7.56 9.56
C LEU A 78 -8.25 7.17 10.82
N ASN A 79 -7.02 7.67 10.99
CA ASN A 79 -6.21 7.38 12.18
C ASN A 79 -6.85 7.95 13.46
N SER A 80 -7.39 9.18 13.43
CA SER A 80 -8.07 9.79 14.57
C SER A 80 -9.35 9.02 14.94
N LYS A 81 -10.17 8.63 13.94
CA LYS A 81 -11.37 7.84 14.16
C LYS A 81 -11.05 6.44 14.72
N SER A 82 -9.98 5.82 14.22
CA SER A 82 -9.51 4.51 14.69
C SER A 82 -9.04 4.57 16.14
N PHE A 83 -8.26 5.60 16.50
CA PHE A 83 -7.76 5.77 17.87
C PHE A 83 -8.89 6.03 18.87
N ARG A 84 -9.88 6.85 18.50
CA ARG A 84 -11.05 7.14 19.36
C ARG A 84 -11.91 5.91 19.62
N LEU A 85 -12.09 5.05 18.61
CA LEU A 85 -12.81 3.78 18.75
C LEU A 85 -12.06 2.81 19.68
N ILE A 86 -10.73 2.75 19.56
CA ILE A 86 -9.89 1.94 20.45
C ILE A 86 -9.99 2.44 21.89
N ASP A 87 -9.97 3.76 22.11
CA ASP A 87 -10.05 4.36 23.44
C ASP A 87 -11.43 4.12 24.09
N GLU A 88 -12.52 4.32 23.33
CA GLU A 88 -13.88 4.00 23.79
C GLU A 88 -14.04 2.50 24.12
N ASP A 89 -13.47 1.60 23.31
CA ASP A 89 -13.53 0.16 23.57
C ASP A 89 -12.69 -0.24 24.78
N LEU A 90 -11.58 0.46 25.04
CA LEU A 90 -10.72 0.26 26.20
C LEU A 90 -11.41 0.77 27.48
N GLU A 91 -12.09 1.91 27.41
CA GLU A 91 -12.93 2.44 28.49
C GLU A 91 -14.14 1.53 28.77
N ARG A 92 -14.84 1.05 27.73
CA ARG A 92 -15.94 0.06 27.89
C ARG A 92 -15.45 -1.24 28.51
N SER A 93 -14.28 -1.72 28.10
CA SER A 93 -13.72 -2.96 28.64
C SER A 93 -13.23 -2.77 30.07
N ARG A 94 -12.70 -1.59 30.41
CA ARG A 94 -12.36 -1.22 31.79
C ARG A 94 -13.60 -1.07 32.68
N GLY A 95 -14.67 -0.49 32.15
CA GLY A 95 -15.98 -0.40 32.83
C GLY A 95 -16.57 -1.78 33.09
N ARG A 96 -16.54 -2.69 32.10
CA ARG A 96 -16.96 -4.09 32.27
C ARG A 96 -16.15 -4.83 33.32
N LEU A 97 -14.81 -4.66 33.34
CA LEU A 97 -13.97 -5.27 34.37
C LEU A 97 -14.25 -4.74 35.78
N LEU A 98 -14.56 -3.44 35.91
CA LEU A 98 -14.92 -2.83 37.18
C LEU A 98 -16.31 -3.31 37.66
N ASP A 99 -17.30 -3.37 36.75
CA ASP A 99 -18.61 -3.95 37.05
C ASP A 99 -18.51 -5.45 37.36
N GLU A 100 -17.65 -6.21 36.67
CA GLU A 100 -17.39 -7.62 36.94
C GLU A 100 -16.69 -7.83 38.29
N SER A 101 -15.73 -6.97 38.65
CA SER A 101 -15.08 -6.95 39.97
C SER A 101 -16.07 -6.64 41.09
N GLU A 102 -16.93 -5.63 40.93
CA GLU A 102 -17.93 -5.25 41.94
C GLU A 102 -19.01 -6.34 42.09
N VAL A 103 -19.38 -7.00 41.00
CA VAL A 103 -20.31 -8.14 41.01
C VAL A 103 -19.66 -9.40 41.60
N GLU A 104 -18.35 -9.61 41.41
CA GLU A 104 -17.59 -10.71 42.04
C GLU A 104 -17.39 -10.48 43.55
N ASP A 105 -17.07 -9.27 43.98
CA ASP A 105 -16.95 -8.92 45.40
C ASP A 105 -18.30 -9.05 46.14
N ALA A 106 -19.40 -8.61 45.51
CA ALA A 106 -20.77 -8.80 46.05
C ALA A 106 -21.23 -10.27 46.06
N LYS A 107 -20.67 -11.12 45.18
CA LYS A 107 -20.91 -12.58 45.17
C LYS A 107 -19.96 -13.34 46.10
N MET A 108 -18.78 -12.82 46.44
CA MET A 108 -17.89 -13.46 47.42
C MET A 108 -18.36 -13.27 48.87
N GLU A 109 -19.19 -12.26 49.16
CA GLU A 109 -19.86 -12.11 50.46
C GLU A 109 -21.12 -12.99 50.61
N ALA A 110 -21.58 -13.63 49.53
CA ALA A 110 -22.75 -14.51 49.54
C ALA A 110 -22.46 -15.82 48.77
N ASP A 111 -22.17 -16.87 49.54
CA ASP A 111 -22.33 -18.30 49.20
C ASP A 111 -21.02 -19.12 49.19
N ASP A 112 -20.82 -19.84 50.28
CA ASP A 112 -19.80 -20.87 50.45
C ASP A 112 -20.39 -22.21 49.95
N GLY A 113 -20.19 -22.53 48.67
CA GLY A 113 -20.70 -23.79 48.09
C GLY A 113 -20.44 -24.04 46.60
N ASP A 114 -20.32 -23.00 45.76
CA ASP A 114 -20.47 -23.14 44.29
C ASP A 114 -19.18 -22.94 43.45
N ARG A 115 -17.99 -22.98 44.07
CA ARG A 115 -16.71 -22.79 43.36
C ARG A 115 -16.33 -23.93 42.40
N LEU A 116 -16.72 -25.17 42.69
CA LEU A 116 -16.30 -26.34 41.91
C LEU A 116 -17.07 -26.49 40.59
N LEU A 117 -18.36 -26.18 40.58
CA LEU A 117 -19.22 -26.29 39.39
C LEU A 117 -18.86 -25.20 38.36
N ARG A 118 -18.55 -23.97 38.82
CA ARG A 118 -18.09 -22.88 37.96
C ARG A 118 -16.75 -23.17 37.31
N GLY A 119 -15.78 -23.69 38.07
CA GLY A 119 -14.47 -24.06 37.50
C GLY A 119 -14.59 -25.12 36.40
N LYS A 120 -15.54 -26.05 36.53
CA LYS A 120 -15.78 -27.08 35.50
C LYS A 120 -16.42 -26.52 34.24
N MET A 121 -17.40 -25.63 34.40
CA MET A 121 -18.03 -24.94 33.26
C MET A 121 -17.03 -24.03 32.52
N ILE A 122 -16.15 -23.34 33.23
CA ILE A 122 -15.12 -22.48 32.64
C ILE A 122 -14.15 -23.30 31.79
N MET A 123 -13.64 -24.42 32.32
CA MET A 123 -12.75 -25.31 31.55
C MET A 123 -13.41 -25.90 30.31
N ASP A 124 -14.70 -26.30 30.39
CA ASP A 124 -15.42 -26.83 29.24
C ASP A 124 -15.60 -25.77 28.14
N PHE A 125 -15.83 -24.50 28.52
CA PHE A 125 -15.91 -23.38 27.59
C PHE A 125 -14.54 -23.02 26.97
N GLU A 126 -13.47 -23.00 27.77
CA GLU A 126 -12.11 -22.75 27.28
C GLU A 126 -11.69 -23.80 26.24
N PHE A 127 -12.00 -25.07 26.49
CA PHE A 127 -11.71 -26.15 25.55
C PHE A 127 -12.49 -26.00 24.23
N GLN A 128 -13.78 -25.63 24.31
CA GLN A 128 -14.58 -25.36 23.11
C GLN A 128 -14.08 -24.15 22.32
N LEU A 129 -13.61 -23.12 23.01
CA LEU A 129 -13.00 -21.93 22.40
C LEU A 129 -11.71 -22.29 21.67
N GLU A 130 -10.83 -23.08 22.29
CA GLU A 130 -9.58 -23.52 21.66
C GLU A 130 -9.83 -24.39 20.41
N GLU A 131 -10.86 -25.25 20.45
CA GLU A 131 -11.27 -26.05 19.29
C GLU A 131 -11.84 -25.17 18.16
N LEU A 132 -12.69 -24.18 18.49
CA LEU A 132 -13.22 -23.21 17.53
C LEU A 132 -12.13 -22.35 16.91
N GLU A 133 -11.17 -21.86 17.70
CA GLU A 133 -10.03 -21.10 17.21
C GLU A 133 -9.14 -21.95 16.31
N GLY A 134 -8.89 -23.21 16.68
CA GLY A 134 -8.14 -24.17 15.86
C GLY A 134 -8.81 -24.42 14.50
N THR A 135 -10.14 -24.59 14.48
CA THR A 135 -10.88 -24.76 13.22
C THR A 135 -10.88 -23.49 12.37
N ALA A 136 -11.04 -22.31 12.98
CA ALA A 136 -11.01 -21.03 12.30
C ALA A 136 -9.62 -20.74 11.71
N GLN A 137 -8.55 -21.04 12.46
CA GLN A 137 -7.18 -20.92 12.00
C GLN A 137 -6.90 -21.88 10.83
N GLY A 138 -7.34 -23.14 10.94
CA GLY A 138 -7.22 -24.10 9.83
C GLY A 138 -7.99 -23.68 8.57
N ALA A 139 -9.17 -23.07 8.71
CA ALA A 139 -9.92 -22.50 7.59
C ALA A 139 -9.19 -21.31 6.95
N LYS A 140 -8.61 -20.43 7.77
CA LYS A 140 -7.79 -19.29 7.32
C LYS A 140 -6.55 -19.76 6.55
N ASP A 141 -5.87 -20.80 7.03
CA ASP A 141 -4.69 -21.34 6.38
C ASP A 141 -5.03 -21.98 5.03
N LYS A 142 -6.14 -22.72 4.95
CA LYS A 142 -6.67 -23.24 3.68
C LYS A 142 -6.98 -22.12 2.69
N LEU A 143 -7.61 -21.04 3.16
CA LEU A 143 -7.94 -19.87 2.33
C LEU A 143 -6.67 -19.20 1.80
N ASN A 144 -5.68 -18.95 2.68
CA ASN A 144 -4.40 -18.36 2.32
C ASN A 144 -3.67 -19.22 1.27
N ASN A 145 -3.69 -20.55 1.43
CA ASN A 145 -3.10 -21.47 0.46
C ASN A 145 -3.82 -21.43 -0.89
N LEU A 146 -5.15 -21.32 -0.91
CA LEU A 146 -5.91 -21.15 -2.15
C LEU A 146 -5.53 -19.85 -2.87
N PHE A 147 -5.41 -18.75 -2.12
CA PHE A 147 -4.99 -17.46 -2.69
C PHE A 147 -3.57 -17.50 -3.23
N ALA A 148 -2.63 -18.15 -2.52
CA ALA A 148 -1.26 -18.32 -3.00
C ALA A 148 -1.21 -19.05 -4.35
N GLN A 149 -2.00 -20.13 -4.51
CA GLN A 149 -2.09 -20.86 -5.79
C GLN A 149 -2.67 -20.02 -6.93
N VAL A 150 -3.63 -19.14 -6.63
CA VAL A 150 -4.22 -18.24 -7.63
C VAL A 150 -3.25 -17.13 -8.03
N ASP A 151 -2.47 -16.61 -7.09
CA ASP A 151 -1.46 -15.58 -7.38
C ASP A 151 -0.31 -16.14 -8.24
N ASP A 152 0.11 -17.40 -8.05
CA ASP A 152 1.06 -18.05 -8.95
C ASP A 152 0.54 -18.15 -10.40
N ARG A 153 -0.77 -18.38 -10.58
CA ARG A 153 -1.41 -18.35 -11.91
C ARG A 153 -1.49 -16.94 -12.48
N ARG A 154 -1.65 -15.91 -11.64
CA ARG A 154 -1.63 -14.51 -12.09
C ARG A 154 -0.24 -14.08 -12.55
N ARG A 155 0.82 -14.52 -11.88
CA ARG A 155 2.22 -14.27 -12.30
C ARG A 155 2.53 -14.83 -13.69
N ARG A 156 1.92 -15.96 -14.07
CA ARG A 156 2.08 -16.52 -15.44
C ARG A 156 1.50 -15.64 -16.55
N ARG A 157 0.64 -14.67 -16.21
CA ARG A 157 0.10 -13.70 -17.19
C ARG A 157 1.01 -12.50 -17.43
N GLU A 158 2.09 -12.35 -16.66
CA GLU A 158 3.08 -11.31 -16.93
C GLU A 158 3.92 -11.72 -18.14
N ILE A 159 3.95 -10.87 -19.16
CA ILE A 159 4.74 -11.09 -20.37
C ILE A 159 6.21 -10.82 -20.03
N PRO A 160 7.13 -11.79 -20.19
CA PRO A 160 8.54 -11.55 -19.95
C PRO A 160 9.12 -10.52 -20.93
N ASP A 161 9.89 -9.56 -20.43
CA ASP A 161 10.48 -8.46 -21.22
C ASP A 161 11.25 -8.91 -22.46
N TYR A 162 11.89 -10.10 -22.42
CA TYR A 162 12.64 -10.64 -23.55
C TYR A 162 11.76 -11.15 -24.71
N LEU A 163 10.46 -11.26 -24.50
CA LEU A 163 9.47 -11.52 -25.55
C LEU A 163 8.89 -10.22 -26.12
N CYS A 164 9.27 -9.06 -25.57
CA CYS A 164 8.79 -7.77 -26.03
C CYS A 164 9.78 -7.11 -26.98
N GLY A 165 9.25 -6.36 -27.95
CA GLY A 165 10.03 -5.53 -28.85
C GLY A 165 10.72 -4.39 -28.11
N THR A 166 11.96 -4.07 -28.47
CA THR A 166 12.72 -2.99 -27.82
C THR A 166 12.20 -1.58 -28.16
N ILE A 167 11.37 -1.44 -29.20
CA ILE A 167 10.79 -0.16 -29.63
C ILE A 167 9.36 -0.03 -29.09
N SER A 168 8.47 -0.98 -29.43
CA SER A 168 7.06 -0.98 -29.02
C SER A 168 6.85 -1.32 -27.54
N PHE A 169 7.75 -2.07 -26.91
CA PHE A 169 7.53 -2.69 -25.58
C PHE A 169 6.32 -3.63 -25.53
N GLU A 170 5.81 -4.04 -26.69
CA GLU A 170 4.73 -5.00 -26.85
C GLU A 170 5.30 -6.37 -27.25
N LEU A 171 4.49 -7.43 -27.11
CA LEU A 171 4.89 -8.79 -27.49
C LEU A 171 5.29 -8.83 -28.96
N LEU A 172 6.42 -9.48 -29.27
CA LEU A 172 6.93 -9.62 -30.64
C LEU A 172 5.95 -10.42 -31.52
N GLU A 173 5.49 -9.83 -32.63
CA GLU A 173 4.58 -10.50 -33.57
C GLU A 173 5.37 -11.12 -34.74
N ASP A 174 6.31 -10.37 -35.31
CA ASP A 174 7.23 -10.84 -36.36
C ASP A 174 8.69 -10.52 -35.97
N PRO A 175 9.29 -11.33 -35.09
CA PRO A 175 10.61 -11.04 -34.55
C PRO A 175 11.70 -11.11 -35.62
N VAL A 176 12.48 -10.03 -35.74
CA VAL A 176 13.68 -9.93 -36.59
C VAL A 176 14.90 -9.62 -35.75
N ILE A 177 16.03 -10.26 -36.07
CA ILE A 177 17.30 -10.02 -35.40
C ILE A 177 18.23 -9.21 -36.29
N THR A 178 18.89 -8.20 -35.71
CA THR A 178 19.92 -7.39 -36.37
C THR A 178 21.29 -8.07 -36.26
N PRO A 179 22.30 -7.69 -37.07
CA PRO A 179 23.67 -8.16 -36.91
C PRO A 179 24.29 -7.81 -35.54
N SER A 180 23.73 -6.82 -34.84
CA SER A 180 24.09 -6.48 -33.45
C SER A 180 23.59 -7.52 -32.43
N GLY A 181 22.79 -8.50 -32.86
CA GLY A 181 22.24 -9.55 -32.02
C GLY A 181 20.98 -9.16 -31.27
N ILE A 182 20.35 -8.04 -31.62
CA ILE A 182 19.16 -7.53 -30.93
C ILE A 182 17.92 -7.88 -31.75
N THR A 183 16.87 -8.36 -31.08
CA THR A 183 15.60 -8.72 -31.70
C THR A 183 14.59 -7.58 -31.55
N TYR A 184 13.93 -7.25 -32.64
CA TYR A 184 12.89 -6.23 -32.72
C TYR A 184 11.66 -6.82 -33.43
N ASP A 185 10.52 -6.13 -33.35
CA ASP A 185 9.43 -6.41 -34.27
C ASP A 185 9.76 -5.87 -35.67
N ARG A 186 9.41 -6.62 -36.71
CA ARG A 186 9.70 -6.22 -38.09
C ARG A 186 9.04 -4.89 -38.46
N ALA A 187 7.81 -4.65 -38.02
CA ALA A 187 7.08 -3.43 -38.36
C ALA A 187 7.78 -2.20 -37.77
N ASP A 188 8.10 -2.26 -36.47
CA ASP A 188 8.80 -1.19 -35.76
C ASP A 188 10.18 -0.90 -36.34
N MET A 189 10.94 -1.96 -36.63
CA MET A 189 12.31 -1.82 -37.13
C MET A 189 12.32 -1.24 -38.56
N ARG A 190 11.36 -1.63 -39.40
CA ARG A 190 11.18 -1.01 -40.73
C ARG A 190 10.81 0.46 -40.63
N GLU A 191 9.89 0.81 -39.73
CA GLU A 191 9.51 2.20 -39.51
C GLU A 191 10.69 3.05 -39.04
N HIS A 192 11.49 2.54 -38.10
CA HIS A 192 12.70 3.22 -37.62
C HIS A 192 13.72 3.46 -38.75
N LEU A 193 14.00 2.45 -39.57
CA LEU A 193 14.95 2.59 -40.70
C LEU A 193 14.46 3.60 -41.74
N GLN A 194 13.15 3.68 -41.96
CA GLN A 194 12.55 4.60 -42.94
C GLN A 194 12.40 6.03 -42.43
N ARG A 195 11.97 6.21 -41.17
CA ARG A 195 11.58 7.52 -40.62
C ARG A 195 12.66 8.19 -39.77
N VAL A 196 13.48 7.39 -39.09
CA VAL A 196 14.48 7.91 -38.14
C VAL A 196 15.85 7.91 -38.78
N SER A 197 16.44 6.73 -39.00
CA SER A 197 17.77 6.61 -39.60
C SER A 197 18.20 5.16 -39.84
N HIS A 198 19.27 4.99 -40.62
CA HIS A 198 19.87 3.71 -41.00
C HIS A 198 20.89 3.21 -39.96
N PHE A 199 20.46 3.11 -38.70
CA PHE A 199 21.25 2.56 -37.60
C PHE A 199 20.40 1.75 -36.63
N ASP A 200 21.02 0.82 -35.92
CA ASP A 200 20.39 0.02 -34.87
C ASP A 200 20.02 0.89 -33.65
N PRO A 201 18.76 0.93 -33.19
CA PRO A 201 18.29 1.86 -32.16
C PRO A 201 19.07 1.81 -30.84
N VAL A 202 19.60 0.64 -30.48
CA VAL A 202 20.27 0.42 -29.19
C VAL A 202 21.78 0.62 -29.32
N THR A 203 22.39 -0.03 -30.31
CA THR A 203 23.86 -0.05 -30.48
C THR A 203 24.39 1.09 -31.34
N ARG A 204 23.51 1.77 -32.09
CA ARG A 204 23.84 2.80 -33.09
C ARG A 204 24.77 2.32 -34.21
N ALA A 205 24.93 1.02 -34.36
CA ALA A 205 25.66 0.44 -35.48
C ALA A 205 24.91 0.71 -36.80
N LEU A 206 25.63 0.94 -37.90
CA LEU A 206 25.01 1.13 -39.21
C LEU A 206 24.19 -0.11 -39.58
N LEU A 207 22.95 0.12 -39.96
CA LEU A 207 21.98 -0.95 -40.22
C LEU A 207 21.14 -0.62 -41.45
N LYS A 208 20.94 -1.62 -42.29
CA LYS A 208 20.07 -1.57 -43.46
C LYS A 208 18.97 -2.62 -43.36
N GLU A 209 17.87 -2.40 -44.09
CA GLU A 209 16.68 -3.27 -44.02
C GLU A 209 16.97 -4.70 -44.50
N ASP A 210 17.85 -4.88 -45.49
CA ASP A 210 18.28 -6.18 -46.01
C ASP A 210 19.10 -7.01 -45.01
N GLN A 211 19.56 -6.39 -43.92
CA GLN A 211 20.29 -7.06 -42.85
C GLN A 211 19.36 -7.60 -41.74
N LEU A 212 18.05 -7.37 -41.84
CA LEU A 212 17.08 -7.89 -40.88
C LEU A 212 16.79 -9.36 -41.15
N ILE A 213 17.26 -10.23 -40.25
CA ILE A 213 17.11 -11.68 -40.38
C ILE A 213 15.87 -12.11 -39.59
N PRO A 214 14.91 -12.86 -40.16
CA PRO A 214 13.79 -13.43 -39.40
C PRO A 214 14.29 -14.31 -38.26
N ASN A 215 13.87 -14.01 -37.03
CA ASN A 215 14.23 -14.78 -35.84
C ASN A 215 13.18 -15.86 -35.57
N LEU A 216 13.26 -16.95 -36.34
CA LEU A 216 12.30 -18.06 -36.27
C LEU A 216 12.25 -18.72 -34.89
N ALA A 217 13.39 -18.78 -34.19
CA ALA A 217 13.46 -19.34 -32.84
C ALA A 217 12.65 -18.50 -31.84
N MET A 218 12.80 -17.16 -31.87
CA MET A 218 11.99 -16.30 -31.00
C MET A 218 10.51 -16.36 -31.33
N ARG A 219 10.15 -16.53 -32.61
CA ARG A 219 8.76 -16.73 -33.01
C ARG A 219 8.17 -18.00 -32.39
N GLU A 220 8.89 -19.12 -32.44
CA GLU A 220 8.45 -20.37 -31.77
C GLU A 220 8.33 -20.19 -30.24
N VAL A 221 9.23 -19.44 -29.62
CA VAL A 221 9.14 -19.15 -28.18
C VAL A 221 7.90 -18.32 -27.86
N VAL A 222 7.61 -17.29 -28.64
CA VAL A 222 6.40 -16.45 -28.46
C VAL A 222 5.14 -17.28 -28.70
N ASP A 223 5.08 -18.09 -29.76
CA ASP A 223 3.94 -18.95 -30.07
C ASP A 223 3.67 -19.95 -28.93
N ASN A 224 4.73 -20.58 -28.40
CA ASN A 224 4.61 -21.47 -27.25
C ASN A 224 4.12 -20.72 -26.01
N PHE A 225 4.66 -19.53 -25.74
CA PHE A 225 4.23 -18.70 -24.61
C PHE A 225 2.74 -18.36 -24.70
N LEU A 226 2.24 -17.97 -25.89
CA LEU A 226 0.82 -17.70 -26.12
C LEU A 226 -0.05 -18.95 -25.97
N SER A 227 0.45 -20.12 -26.38
CA SER A 227 -0.30 -21.38 -26.23
C SER A 227 -0.45 -21.82 -24.76
N GLU A 228 0.57 -21.55 -23.93
CA GLU A 228 0.56 -21.85 -22.50
C GLU A 228 -0.21 -20.77 -21.70
N ASN A 229 -0.39 -19.58 -22.28
CA ASN A 229 -1.01 -18.41 -21.65
C ASN A 229 -2.04 -17.75 -22.61
N PRO A 230 -3.20 -18.41 -22.85
CA PRO A 230 -4.25 -17.91 -23.73
C PRO A 230 -5.05 -16.72 -23.16
#